data_AF-A0A7W0GSK5-F1
#
_entry.id   AF-A0A7W0GSK5-F1
#
_cell.length_a   1.000
_cell.length_b   1.000
_cell.length_c   1.000
_cell.angle_alpha   90.00
_cell.angle_beta   90.00
_cell.angle_gamma   90.00
#
_symmetry.space_group_name_H-M   'P 1'
#
loop_
_entity.id
_entity.type
_entity.pdbx_description
1 polymer ?
#
loop_
_entity_poly.entity_id
_entity_poly.type
_entity_poly.pdbx_seq_one_letter_code
_entity_poly.pdbx_strand_id
1 'polypeptide(L)'
;MESKKDDLVRALKAHLALNVRNVEQSISFYRKMLGIEPSKVRPGYAKFDVQNPPLNLTLNEVAFKERGALSHLGIQVGSTDDVLAMRQKWEAAGLVTRDEMQTNCCYATQDKTWVRDPDGNEWEAFVVLQDNLPETAACECGTRLAETQPETMACGTVTNANVQAIESCCAPELVSISR
;
A
#
# COMPACT_ATOMS: atom_id res chain seq x y z
N MET A 1 -4.94 49.48 16.19
CA MET A 1 -4.79 48.07 16.57
C MET A 1 -5.16 47.25 15.34
N GLU A 2 -4.25 47.19 14.37
CA GLU A 2 -4.45 46.44 13.13
C GLU A 2 -4.17 44.97 13.41
N SER A 3 -5.19 44.14 13.22
CA SER A 3 -5.11 42.69 13.20
C SER A 3 -4.08 42.29 12.15
N LYS A 4 -3.00 41.64 12.58
CA LYS A 4 -2.12 40.88 11.68
C LYS A 4 -2.99 39.87 10.95
N LYS A 5 -3.23 40.13 9.67
CA LYS A 5 -3.81 39.18 8.74
C LYS A 5 -2.85 38.00 8.72
N ASP A 6 -3.29 36.83 9.20
CA ASP A 6 -2.46 35.63 9.25
C ASP A 6 -1.79 35.43 7.88
N ASP A 7 -0.45 35.41 7.87
CA ASP A 7 0.41 35.13 6.69
C ASP A 7 0.32 33.65 6.29
N LEU A 8 -0.89 33.09 6.24
CA LEU A 8 -1.12 31.73 5.82
C LEU A 8 -1.00 31.66 4.30
N VAL A 9 0.02 30.93 3.84
CA VAL A 9 0.20 30.59 2.44
C VAL A 9 -1.04 29.85 1.94
N ARG A 10 -1.68 30.38 0.89
CA ARG A 10 -2.81 29.72 0.22
C ARG A 10 -2.29 28.59 -0.67
N ALA A 11 -1.93 27.45 -0.07
CA ALA A 11 -1.65 26.22 -0.80
C ALA A 11 -2.93 25.66 -1.43
N LEU A 12 -2.82 25.13 -2.66
CA LEU A 12 -3.98 24.61 -3.41
C LEU A 12 -3.99 23.08 -3.50
N LYS A 13 -2.89 22.50 -3.97
CA LYS A 13 -2.78 21.05 -4.23
C LYS A 13 -1.37 20.58 -3.92
N ALA A 14 -1.26 19.35 -3.44
CA ALA A 14 0.01 18.64 -3.50
C ALA A 14 0.39 18.39 -4.98
N HIS A 15 1.68 18.37 -5.27
CA HIS A 15 2.19 18.00 -6.59
C HIS A 15 3.00 16.71 -6.48
N LEU A 16 2.62 15.72 -7.27
CA LEU A 16 3.31 14.44 -7.35
C LEU A 16 3.74 14.21 -8.80
N ALA A 17 5.03 14.00 -9.00
CA ALA A 17 5.61 13.65 -10.29
C ALA A 17 6.14 12.22 -10.24
N LEU A 18 5.61 11.36 -11.09
CA LEU A 18 6.03 9.98 -11.23
C LEU A 18 6.81 9.80 -12.52
N ASN A 19 7.93 9.11 -12.43
CA ASN A 19 8.63 8.58 -13.60
C ASN A 19 7.95 7.27 -13.98
N VAL A 20 7.60 7.14 -15.26
CA VAL A 20 6.93 5.96 -15.81
C VAL A 20 7.69 5.43 -17.01
N ARG A 21 7.65 4.13 -17.27
CA ARG A 21 8.33 3.55 -18.44
C ARG A 21 7.60 3.81 -19.76
N ASN A 22 6.28 3.98 -19.69
CA ASN A 22 5.44 4.27 -20.84
C ASN A 22 4.24 5.12 -20.41
N VAL A 23 4.14 6.35 -20.94
CA VAL A 23 3.09 7.30 -20.55
C VAL A 23 1.71 6.85 -21.04
N GLU A 24 1.60 6.20 -22.20
CA GLU A 24 0.31 5.77 -22.74
C GLU A 24 -0.34 4.66 -21.89
N GLN A 25 0.45 3.66 -21.50
CA GLN A 25 0.03 2.61 -20.58
C GLN A 25 -0.35 3.18 -19.22
N SER A 26 0.43 4.13 -18.72
CA SER A 26 0.16 4.79 -17.45
C SER A 26 -1.11 5.65 -17.51
N ILE A 27 -1.35 6.40 -18.59
CA ILE A 27 -2.60 7.14 -18.80
C ILE A 27 -3.81 6.20 -18.73
N SER A 28 -3.72 5.02 -19.36
CA SER A 28 -4.80 4.03 -19.33
C SER A 28 -5.12 3.59 -17.89
N PHE A 29 -4.09 3.29 -17.09
CA PHE A 29 -4.26 2.95 -15.68
C PHE A 29 -4.85 4.12 -14.87
N TYR A 30 -4.24 5.31 -14.94
CA TYR A 30 -4.65 6.44 -14.12
C TYR A 30 -6.04 7.00 -14.48
N ARG A 31 -6.49 6.85 -15.73
CA ARG A 31 -7.89 7.14 -16.12
C ARG A 31 -8.87 6.23 -15.39
N LYS A 32 -8.57 4.93 -15.30
CA LYS A 32 -9.38 3.95 -14.57
C LYS A 32 -9.36 4.21 -13.07
N MET A 33 -8.17 4.43 -12.51
CA MET A 33 -7.96 4.61 -11.08
C MET A 33 -8.58 5.90 -10.55
N LEU A 34 -8.44 7.01 -11.29
CA LEU A 34 -8.96 8.33 -10.88
C LEU A 34 -10.36 8.64 -11.43
N GLY A 35 -10.84 7.89 -12.43
CA GLY A 35 -12.13 8.12 -13.07
C GLY A 35 -12.21 9.43 -13.88
N ILE A 36 -11.08 10.02 -14.26
CA ILE A 36 -11.01 11.29 -14.98
C ILE A 36 -9.99 11.25 -16.13
N GLU A 37 -10.14 12.20 -17.05
CA GLU A 37 -9.23 12.44 -18.17
C GLU A 37 -7.98 13.22 -17.75
N PRO A 38 -6.80 13.01 -18.39
CA PRO A 38 -5.66 13.88 -18.19
C PRO A 38 -5.97 15.28 -18.73
N SER A 39 -5.74 16.30 -17.90
CA SER A 39 -5.83 17.72 -18.26
C SER A 39 -4.83 18.15 -19.34
N LYS A 40 -3.73 17.39 -19.53
CA LYS A 40 -2.70 17.68 -20.54
C LYS A 40 -1.97 16.41 -20.93
N VAL A 41 -1.74 16.23 -22.24
CA VAL A 41 -0.91 15.16 -22.81
C VAL A 41 0.09 15.77 -23.78
N ARG A 42 1.34 15.31 -23.74
CA ARG A 42 2.45 15.64 -24.65
C ARG A 42 3.29 14.37 -24.89
N PRO A 43 4.15 14.33 -25.92
CA PRO A 43 5.09 13.22 -26.08
C PRO A 43 5.87 12.98 -24.79
N GLY A 44 5.79 11.77 -24.23
CA GLY A 44 6.44 11.38 -22.98
C GLY A 44 5.92 12.08 -21.71
N TYR A 45 4.74 12.70 -21.73
CA TYR A 45 4.21 13.42 -20.57
C TYR A 45 2.69 13.44 -20.48
N ALA A 46 2.16 13.28 -19.27
CA ALA A 46 0.75 13.51 -18.96
C ALA A 46 0.55 14.22 -17.62
N LYS A 47 -0.57 14.94 -17.48
CA LYS A 47 -0.99 15.59 -16.24
C LYS A 47 -2.45 15.32 -15.93
N PHE A 48 -2.74 14.92 -14.71
CA PHE A 48 -4.07 14.85 -14.13
C PHE A 48 -4.26 15.97 -13.12
N ASP A 49 -5.40 16.67 -13.19
CA ASP A 49 -5.79 17.69 -12.22
C ASP A 49 -6.96 17.19 -11.38
N VAL A 50 -6.64 16.45 -10.31
CA VAL A 50 -7.62 15.82 -9.43
C VAL A 50 -8.20 16.88 -8.51
N GLN A 51 -9.53 16.87 -8.33
CA GLN A 51 -10.22 17.85 -7.48
C GLN A 51 -10.50 17.31 -6.07
N ASN A 52 -10.67 16.00 -5.92
CA ASN A 52 -10.94 15.37 -4.62
C ASN A 52 -10.21 14.02 -4.49
N PRO A 53 -9.16 13.91 -3.64
CA PRO A 53 -8.49 15.03 -2.99
C PRO A 53 -7.80 15.95 -4.02
N PRO A 54 -7.57 17.24 -3.72
CA PRO A 54 -6.86 18.13 -4.61
C PRO A 54 -5.40 17.67 -4.85
N LEU A 55 -5.12 17.13 -6.04
CA LEU A 55 -3.81 16.60 -6.42
C LEU A 55 -3.44 17.01 -7.85
N ASN A 56 -2.23 17.55 -8.03
CA ASN A 56 -1.60 17.77 -9.33
C ASN A 56 -0.64 16.61 -9.61
N LEU A 57 -1.12 15.59 -10.32
CA LEU A 57 -0.33 14.40 -10.67
C LEU A 57 0.25 14.55 -12.07
N THR A 58 1.54 14.32 -12.22
CA THR A 58 2.22 14.28 -13.53
C THR A 58 2.97 12.99 -13.75
N LEU A 59 2.91 12.47 -14.96
CA LEU A 59 3.59 11.27 -15.42
C LEU A 59 4.65 11.69 -16.43
N ASN A 60 5.90 11.29 -16.21
CA ASN A 60 7.04 11.64 -17.05
C ASN A 60 7.67 10.35 -17.57
N GLU A 61 7.72 10.19 -18.88
CA GLU A 61 8.33 9.01 -19.49
C GLU A 61 9.85 9.07 -19.34
N VAL A 62 10.42 8.13 -18.60
CA VAL A 62 11.85 8.04 -18.35
C VAL A 62 12.27 6.58 -18.40
N ALA A 63 13.39 6.29 -19.07
CA ALA A 63 13.97 4.95 -19.04
C ALA A 63 14.65 4.69 -17.69
N PHE A 64 14.16 3.69 -16.95
CA PHE A 64 14.79 3.19 -15.73
C PHE A 64 14.75 1.66 -15.67
N LYS A 65 15.75 1.07 -15.01
CA LYS A 65 15.91 -0.40 -14.91
C LYS A 65 15.18 -1.00 -13.72
N GLU A 66 15.17 -0.29 -12.60
CA GLU A 66 14.61 -0.76 -11.33
C GLU A 66 13.70 0.30 -10.74
N ARG A 67 12.76 -0.14 -9.87
CA ARG A 67 11.87 0.77 -9.15
C ARG A 67 12.69 1.64 -8.19
N GLY A 68 12.31 2.90 -8.05
CA GLY A 68 12.91 3.82 -7.08
C GLY A 68 12.55 3.50 -5.63
N ALA A 69 13.00 4.36 -4.71
CA ALA A 69 12.80 4.19 -3.26
C ALA A 69 11.36 4.48 -2.77
N LEU A 70 10.44 4.84 -3.66
CA LEU A 70 9.04 5.07 -3.31
C LEU A 70 8.40 3.75 -2.83
N SER A 71 7.85 3.77 -1.62
CA SER A 71 7.15 2.61 -1.05
C SER A 71 5.75 2.47 -1.65
N HIS A 72 4.88 3.45 -1.38
CA HIS A 72 3.50 3.51 -1.88
C HIS A 72 2.94 4.94 -1.78
N LEU A 73 1.73 5.10 -2.30
CA LEU A 73 0.97 6.35 -2.33
C LEU A 73 -0.44 6.09 -1.77
N GLY A 74 -1.08 7.11 -1.20
CA GLY A 74 -2.37 6.91 -0.53
C GLY A 74 -3.38 8.03 -0.79
N ILE A 75 -4.66 7.64 -0.87
CA ILE A 75 -5.83 8.52 -0.85
C ILE A 75 -6.62 8.20 0.42
N GLN A 76 -6.59 9.12 1.38
CA GLN A 76 -7.40 8.98 2.59
C GLN A 76 -8.86 9.34 2.29
N VAL A 77 -9.77 8.43 2.63
CA VAL A 77 -11.22 8.60 2.48
C VAL A 77 -11.92 8.72 3.84
N GLY A 78 -13.20 9.08 3.83
CA GLY A 78 -13.94 9.44 5.05
C GLY A 78 -14.44 8.25 5.87
N SER A 79 -14.61 7.08 5.28
CA SER A 79 -15.25 5.92 5.91
C SER A 79 -14.85 4.59 5.25
N THR A 80 -15.16 3.47 5.93
CA THR A 80 -15.05 2.13 5.35
C THR A 80 -15.93 1.99 4.11
N ASP A 81 -17.14 2.57 4.14
CA ASP A 81 -18.04 2.57 2.98
C ASP A 81 -17.40 3.26 1.77
N ASP A 82 -16.65 4.34 1.98
CA ASP A 82 -15.89 5.00 0.91
C ASP A 82 -14.75 4.12 0.37
N VAL A 83 -14.07 3.35 1.23
CA VAL A 83 -13.05 2.37 0.81
C VAL A 83 -13.68 1.30 -0.09
N LEU A 84 -14.82 0.74 0.35
CA LEU A 84 -15.55 -0.27 -0.42
C LEU A 84 -16.11 0.29 -1.74
N ALA A 85 -16.58 1.55 -1.74
CA ALA A 85 -17.04 2.21 -2.96
C ALA A 85 -15.89 2.48 -3.94
N MET A 86 -14.70 2.86 -3.45
CA MET A 86 -13.51 3.01 -4.29
C MET A 86 -13.10 1.67 -4.91
N ARG A 87 -13.09 0.60 -4.09
CA ARG A 87 -12.81 -0.76 -4.54
C ARG A 87 -13.74 -1.18 -5.68
N GLN A 88 -15.05 -1.01 -5.51
CA GLN A 88 -16.04 -1.34 -6.54
C GLN A 88 -15.81 -0.57 -7.84
N LYS A 89 -15.46 0.72 -7.76
CA LYS A 89 -15.13 1.53 -8.95
C LYS A 89 -13.89 1.01 -9.67
N TRP A 90 -12.85 0.64 -8.93
CA TRP A 90 -11.63 0.08 -9.49
C TRP A 90 -11.86 -1.28 -10.16
N GLU A 91 -12.56 -2.19 -9.49
CA GLU A 91 -12.95 -3.49 -10.04
C GLU A 91 -13.80 -3.32 -11.32
N ALA A 92 -14.79 -2.42 -11.30
CA ALA A 92 -15.63 -2.13 -12.46
C ALA A 92 -14.84 -1.52 -13.64
N ALA A 93 -13.75 -0.80 -13.37
CA ALA A 93 -12.83 -0.29 -14.38
C ALA A 93 -11.82 -1.35 -14.87
N GLY A 94 -11.89 -2.57 -14.34
CA GLY A 94 -11.02 -3.69 -14.66
C GLY A 94 -9.63 -3.59 -14.04
N LEU A 95 -9.51 -2.93 -12.88
CA LEU A 95 -8.30 -2.98 -12.06
C LEU A 95 -8.39 -4.14 -11.07
N VAL A 96 -7.25 -4.75 -10.77
CA VAL A 96 -7.14 -5.81 -9.75
C VAL A 96 -6.93 -5.16 -8.40
N THR A 97 -7.84 -5.41 -7.47
CA THR A 97 -7.84 -4.86 -6.11
C THR A 97 -7.31 -5.88 -5.10
N ARG A 98 -6.76 -5.38 -4.00
CA ARG A 98 -6.35 -6.17 -2.82
C ARG A 98 -6.80 -5.45 -1.57
N ASP A 99 -7.53 -6.13 -0.70
CA ASP A 99 -8.15 -5.53 0.48
C ASP A 99 -7.42 -5.90 1.77
N GLU A 100 -7.37 -4.96 2.70
CA GLU A 100 -6.89 -5.15 4.08
C GLU A 100 -7.91 -4.48 5.01
N MET A 101 -8.77 -5.27 5.66
CA MET A 101 -9.83 -4.78 6.55
C MET A 101 -9.45 -5.01 8.01
N GLN A 102 -9.80 -4.07 8.89
CA GLN A 102 -9.53 -4.08 10.33
C GLN A 102 -8.06 -4.37 10.66
N THR A 103 -7.16 -3.85 9.83
CA THR A 103 -5.73 -4.16 9.93
C THR A 103 -5.05 -3.15 10.84
N ASN A 104 -4.37 -3.66 11.88
CA ASN A 104 -3.52 -2.84 12.74
C ASN A 104 -2.18 -2.62 12.03
N CYS A 105 -1.97 -1.41 11.51
CA CYS A 105 -0.75 -1.00 10.82
C CYS A 105 -0.38 0.42 11.26
N CYS A 106 0.91 0.73 11.37
CA CYS A 106 1.39 2.08 11.71
C CYS A 106 0.75 2.69 12.98
N TYR A 107 0.53 1.87 14.02
CA TYR A 107 -0.14 2.30 15.26
C TYR A 107 -1.59 2.74 15.06
N ALA A 108 -2.26 2.29 14.00
CA ALA A 108 -3.66 2.59 13.72
C ALA A 108 -4.40 1.34 13.25
N THR A 109 -5.71 1.26 13.51
CA THR A 109 -6.61 0.30 12.84
C THR A 109 -7.14 0.96 11.59
N GLN A 110 -6.95 0.32 10.44
CA GLN A 110 -7.31 0.87 9.13
C GLN A 110 -8.06 -0.16 8.28
N ASP A 111 -8.96 0.36 7.43
CA ASP A 111 -9.47 -0.38 6.28
C ASP A 111 -8.85 0.20 5.02
N LYS A 112 -8.40 -0.67 4.11
CA LYS A 112 -7.65 -0.29 2.90
C LYS A 112 -8.05 -1.15 1.71
N THR A 113 -8.04 -0.55 0.54
CA THR A 113 -8.00 -1.29 -0.74
C THR A 113 -6.85 -0.77 -1.58
N TRP A 114 -6.17 -1.67 -2.28
CA TRP A 114 -4.92 -1.42 -3.00
C TRP A 114 -5.05 -1.71 -4.49
N VAL A 115 -4.38 -0.91 -5.32
CA VAL A 115 -4.13 -1.19 -6.74
C VAL A 115 -2.67 -0.92 -7.09
N ARG A 116 -2.18 -1.59 -8.14
CA ARG A 116 -0.80 -1.45 -8.63
C ARG A 116 -0.78 -0.85 -10.02
N ASP A 117 0.03 0.18 -10.23
CA ASP A 117 0.22 0.78 -11.56
C ASP A 117 1.14 -0.09 -12.47
N PRO A 118 1.28 0.24 -13.76
CA PRO A 118 2.12 -0.53 -14.70
C PRO A 118 3.61 -0.61 -14.33
N ASP A 119 4.08 0.32 -13.49
CA ASP A 119 5.47 0.42 -13.04
C ASP A 119 5.69 -0.17 -11.64
N GLY A 120 4.64 -0.75 -11.05
CA GLY A 120 4.71 -1.43 -9.76
C GLY A 120 4.60 -0.50 -8.55
N ASN A 121 4.15 0.74 -8.73
CA ASN A 121 3.80 1.62 -7.62
C ASN A 121 2.46 1.18 -7.03
N GLU A 122 2.41 0.98 -5.72
CA GLU A 122 1.19 0.66 -4.98
C GLU A 122 0.45 1.94 -4.62
N TRP A 123 -0.87 1.92 -4.80
CA TRP A 123 -1.79 2.96 -4.36
C TRP A 123 -2.82 2.36 -3.41
N GLU A 124 -2.96 2.94 -2.22
CA GLU A 124 -4.06 2.64 -1.28
C GLU A 124 -5.15 3.70 -1.34
N ALA A 125 -6.41 3.26 -1.20
CA ALA A 125 -7.47 4.08 -0.64
C ALA A 125 -7.75 3.57 0.77
N PHE A 126 -7.68 4.44 1.77
CA PHE A 126 -7.74 4.01 3.18
C PHE A 126 -8.54 4.95 4.06
N VAL A 127 -9.06 4.39 5.16
CA VAL A 127 -9.61 5.15 6.28
C VAL A 127 -8.92 4.73 7.57
N VAL A 128 -8.69 5.70 8.46
CA VAL A 128 -8.23 5.43 9.83
C VAL A 128 -9.44 5.31 10.73
N LEU A 129 -9.63 4.14 11.35
CA LEU A 129 -10.75 3.87 12.26
C LEU A 129 -10.39 4.15 13.71
N GLN A 130 -9.16 3.79 14.08
CA GLN A 130 -8.59 4.09 15.38
C GLN A 130 -7.14 4.49 15.17
N ASP A 131 -6.72 5.57 15.80
CA ASP A 131 -5.37 6.12 15.71
C ASP A 131 -4.64 6.02 17.05
N ASN A 132 -3.32 6.09 17.03
CA ASN A 132 -2.44 6.07 18.22
C ASN A 132 -2.64 4.83 19.12
N LEU A 133 -2.78 3.66 18.52
CA LEU A 133 -2.67 2.38 19.21
C LEU A 133 -1.33 2.30 19.95
N PRO A 134 -1.29 1.69 21.15
CA PRO A 134 -0.04 1.45 21.85
C PRO A 134 0.94 0.68 20.97
N GLU A 135 2.23 0.93 21.14
CA GLU A 135 3.26 0.05 20.61
C GLU A 135 3.07 -1.32 21.27
N THR A 136 2.38 -2.22 20.58
CA THR A 136 2.30 -3.61 21.00
C THR A 136 3.63 -4.26 20.66
N ALA A 137 4.27 -4.88 21.65
CA ALA A 137 5.33 -5.84 21.37
C ALA A 137 4.83 -6.79 20.28
N ALA A 138 5.68 -7.09 19.29
CA ALA A 138 5.37 -8.05 18.24
C ALA A 138 4.68 -9.26 18.89
N CYS A 139 3.49 -9.60 18.39
CA CYS A 139 2.67 -10.68 18.92
C CYS A 139 3.57 -11.88 19.27
N GLU A 140 3.74 -12.21 20.55
CA GLU A 140 4.42 -13.42 21.00
C GLU A 140 3.54 -14.64 20.66
N CYS A 141 3.35 -14.91 19.37
CA CYS A 141 2.97 -16.22 18.90
C CYS A 141 4.26 -17.01 18.64
N GLY A 142 4.79 -17.61 19.71
CA GLY A 142 5.99 -18.44 19.70
C GLY A 142 7.09 -17.81 20.55
N THR A 143 7.18 -18.07 21.85
CA THR A 143 7.77 -19.31 22.34
C THR A 143 7.45 -19.44 23.83
N ARG A 144 6.41 -20.20 24.19
CA ARG A 144 6.51 -20.96 25.45
C ARG A 144 7.41 -22.14 25.15
N LEU A 145 8.71 -21.97 25.37
CA LEU A 145 9.55 -23.10 25.69
C LEU A 145 8.99 -23.65 27.00
N ALA A 146 8.30 -24.79 26.93
CA ALA A 146 7.97 -25.54 28.12
C ALA A 146 9.30 -25.89 28.80
N GLU A 147 9.56 -25.28 29.96
CA GLU A 147 10.65 -25.69 30.83
C GLU A 147 10.34 -27.09 31.36
N THR A 148 10.84 -28.13 30.68
CA THR A 148 10.95 -29.45 31.30
C THR A 148 12.33 -29.55 31.95
N GLN A 149 12.33 -29.62 33.28
CA GLN A 149 13.51 -29.92 34.11
C GLN A 149 14.22 -31.19 33.62
N PRO A 150 15.56 -31.29 33.72
CA PRO A 150 16.28 -32.46 33.27
C PRO A 150 16.27 -33.52 34.38
N GLU A 151 15.62 -34.65 34.13
CA GLU A 151 15.96 -35.91 34.79
C GLU A 151 16.70 -36.84 33.82
N THR A 152 17.60 -37.60 34.41
CA THR A 152 18.81 -38.23 33.89
C THR A 152 18.67 -39.44 32.96
N MET A 153 19.73 -39.66 32.17
CA MET A 153 20.27 -40.91 31.59
C MET A 153 19.55 -41.59 30.40
N ALA A 154 20.22 -41.69 29.25
CA ALA A 154 20.99 -42.88 28.81
C ALA A 154 21.46 -42.78 27.35
N CYS A 155 22.53 -43.54 27.05
CA CYS A 155 23.29 -43.65 25.81
C CYS A 155 22.45 -44.09 24.59
N GLY A 156 22.58 -43.38 23.46
CA GLY A 156 22.05 -43.79 22.17
C GLY A 156 22.12 -42.68 21.13
N THR A 157 23.00 -42.85 20.13
CA THR A 157 23.13 -41.98 18.96
C THR A 157 21.82 -41.86 18.17
N VAL A 158 21.32 -40.65 17.97
CA VAL A 158 20.37 -40.33 16.89
C VAL A 158 20.76 -38.99 16.25
N THR A 159 20.63 -39.01 14.93
CA THR A 159 21.03 -38.09 13.88
C THR A 159 20.47 -36.67 13.96
N ASN A 160 21.22 -35.74 13.37
CA ASN A 160 20.89 -34.33 13.09
C ASN A 160 19.38 -34.06 12.93
N ALA A 161 18.86 -33.19 13.79
CA ALA A 161 17.53 -32.62 13.65
C ALA A 161 17.43 -31.81 12.36
N ASN A 162 16.49 -32.19 11.50
CA ASN A 162 16.13 -31.46 10.30
C ASN A 162 15.35 -30.21 10.73
N VAL A 163 15.95 -29.04 10.63
CA VAL A 163 15.24 -27.77 10.86
C VAL A 163 14.37 -27.51 9.63
N GLN A 164 13.07 -27.80 9.72
CA GLN A 164 12.11 -27.28 8.76
C GLN A 164 12.00 -25.77 8.96
N ALA A 165 12.31 -25.01 7.92
CA ALA A 165 12.01 -23.59 7.86
C ALA A 165 10.49 -23.41 7.89
N ILE A 166 9.99 -22.78 8.95
CA ILE A 166 8.61 -22.36 9.06
C ILE A 166 8.45 -21.06 8.26
N GLU A 167 7.47 -21.07 7.36
CA GLU A 167 7.14 -19.93 6.51
C GLU A 167 6.77 -18.69 7.34
N SER A 168 7.22 -17.54 6.85
CA SER A 168 6.94 -16.23 7.44
C SER A 168 5.45 -15.91 7.37
N CYS A 169 4.87 -15.49 8.49
CA CYS A 169 3.49 -14.99 8.59
C CYS A 169 3.20 -13.73 7.75
N CYS A 170 4.21 -13.19 7.04
CA CYS A 170 4.09 -12.01 6.19
C CYS A 170 4.29 -12.28 4.69
N ALA A 171 4.22 -13.55 4.25
CA ALA A 171 4.23 -13.89 2.83
C ALA A 171 2.82 -14.30 2.36
N PRO A 172 2.35 -13.87 1.17
CA PRO A 172 1.09 -14.34 0.62
C PRO A 172 1.17 -15.82 0.23
N GLU A 173 0.12 -16.59 0.49
CA GLU A 173 0.01 -18.00 0.06
C GLU A 173 0.10 -18.10 -1.47
N LEU A 174 1.04 -18.92 -1.96
CA LEU A 174 1.10 -19.32 -3.36
C LEU A 174 0.03 -20.39 -3.62
N VAL A 175 -1.05 -20.00 -4.30
CA VAL A 175 -2.04 -20.96 -4.82
C VAL A 175 -1.39 -21.79 -5.92
N SER A 176 -1.17 -23.08 -5.64
CA SER A 176 -0.71 -24.06 -6.63
C SER A 176 -1.84 -24.40 -7.61
N ILE A 177 -1.62 -24.13 -8.90
CA ILE A 177 -2.48 -24.64 -9.99
C ILE A 177 -1.91 -26.00 -10.43
N SER A 178 -2.61 -27.07 -10.08
CA SER A 178 -2.33 -28.41 -10.63
C SER A 178 -2.76 -28.48 -12.10
N ARG A 179 -1.88 -29.07 -12.91
CA ARG A 179 -2.13 -29.41 -14.32
C ARG A 179 -3.06 -30.62 -14.47
#